data_AF-A0A8T2WUJ1-F1
#
_entry.id   AF-A0A8T2WUJ1-F1
#
_cell.length_a   1.000
_cell.length_b   1.000
_cell.length_c   1.000
_cell.angle_alpha   90.00
_cell.angle_beta   90.00
_cell.angle_gamma   90.00
#
_symmetry.space_group_name_H-M   'P 1'
#
loop_
_entity.id
_entity.type
_entity.pdbx_description
1 polymer ?
#
loop_
_entity_poly.entity_id
_entity_poly.type
_entity_poly.pdbx_seq_one_letter_code
_entity_poly.pdbx_strand_id
1 'polypeptide(L)'
;TYEGGIAGEPGSEAHGGYTFCGLATMILINEVNHLDLAGLIDWVVFRQGVECGFQGRANKLVDGCYSFWQGGVLALLQRIDLVTGDRLSHFDSGEEDSTGNSTSEGEDTDGISSAAEETCHFKNGDQQDASCSVNYTSSSHTRSLGNVEMEPLFHSLALQQYILLCSQVEYGGFRDKPGKPRDFYHTCYCLSGLSVCQHSCSKDYDSPSVPGQVLGPYSNLLEPVHPLYNVVLKQYREVREFFSRS
;
A
#
# COMPACT_ATOMS: atom_id res chain seq x y z
N THR A 1 5.66 1.32 14.97
CA THR A 1 6.39 0.94 16.21
C THR A 1 7.86 0.91 15.87
N TYR A 2 8.76 0.55 16.80
CA TYR A 2 10.19 0.38 16.47
C TYR A 2 10.43 -0.75 15.44
N GLU A 3 9.45 -1.66 15.29
CA GLU A 3 9.53 -2.76 14.33
C GLU A 3 9.18 -2.33 12.90
N GLY A 4 8.54 -1.16 12.72
CA GLY A 4 8.01 -0.67 11.44
C GLY A 4 6.49 -0.81 11.27
N GLY A 5 5.89 -1.91 11.78
CA GLY A 5 4.42 -2.09 11.74
C GLY A 5 3.65 -1.20 12.72
N ILE A 6 2.31 -1.28 12.73
CA ILE A 6 1.43 -0.48 13.60
C ILE A 6 0.83 -1.38 14.70
N ALA A 7 0.72 -0.82 15.89
CA ALA A 7 0.14 -1.47 17.08
C ALA A 7 -1.28 -0.97 17.36
N GLY A 8 -2.02 -1.69 18.21
CA GLY A 8 -3.36 -1.26 18.62
C GLY A 8 -3.38 0.01 19.48
N GLU A 9 -2.24 0.32 20.12
CA GLU A 9 -2.04 1.51 20.93
C GLU A 9 -0.54 1.90 20.96
N PRO A 10 -0.20 3.15 21.30
CA PRO A 10 1.19 3.59 21.40
C PRO A 10 2.03 2.73 22.37
N GLY A 11 3.23 2.34 21.94
CA GLY A 11 4.16 1.54 22.74
C GLY A 11 3.95 0.02 22.69
N SER A 12 2.82 -0.45 22.15
CA SER A 12 2.54 -1.88 21.98
C SER A 12 3.23 -2.50 20.76
N GLU A 13 3.23 -3.83 20.71
CA GLU A 13 3.80 -4.65 19.62
C GLU A 13 3.06 -4.42 18.29
N ALA A 14 3.79 -4.38 17.18
CA ALA A 14 3.19 -4.30 15.85
C ALA A 14 2.39 -5.57 15.53
N HIS A 15 1.23 -5.42 14.88
CA HIS A 15 0.32 -6.53 14.63
C HIS A 15 -0.41 -6.38 13.29
N GLY A 16 -0.45 -7.42 12.46
CA GLY A 16 -0.96 -7.35 11.09
C GLY A 16 -2.35 -6.74 10.97
N GLY A 17 -3.28 -7.12 11.85
CA GLY A 17 -4.62 -6.51 11.89
C GLY A 17 -4.61 -5.00 12.17
N TYR A 18 -3.83 -4.54 13.16
CA TYR A 18 -3.73 -3.12 13.48
C TYR A 18 -2.92 -2.35 12.44
N THR A 19 -1.91 -2.98 11.83
CA THR A 19 -1.19 -2.47 10.67
C THR A 19 -2.13 -2.21 9.50
N PHE A 20 -2.98 -3.16 9.14
CA PHE A 20 -3.99 -2.94 8.10
C PHE A 20 -4.93 -1.80 8.46
N CYS A 21 -5.52 -1.83 9.66
CA CYS A 21 -6.45 -0.78 10.09
C CYS A 21 -5.79 0.60 10.07
N GLY A 22 -4.59 0.73 10.65
CA GLY A 22 -3.85 1.98 10.70
C GLY A 22 -3.51 2.52 9.31
N LEU A 23 -2.91 1.69 8.44
CA LEU A 23 -2.59 2.10 7.07
C LEU A 23 -3.86 2.49 6.29
N ALA A 24 -4.91 1.66 6.35
CA ALA A 24 -6.18 1.94 5.68
C ALA A 24 -6.79 3.27 6.16
N THR A 25 -6.76 3.54 7.47
CA THR A 25 -7.22 4.82 8.02
C THR A 25 -6.39 5.99 7.48
N MET A 26 -5.05 5.90 7.50
CA MET A 26 -4.18 6.98 6.99
C MET A 26 -4.40 7.25 5.50
N ILE A 27 -4.70 6.21 4.70
CA ILE A 27 -5.11 6.38 3.30
C ILE A 27 -6.44 7.11 3.20
N LEU A 28 -7.46 6.71 3.98
CA LEU A 28 -8.80 7.29 3.93
C LEU A 28 -8.83 8.77 4.33
N ILE A 29 -7.99 9.18 5.27
CA ILE A 29 -7.88 10.58 5.71
C ILE A 29 -6.83 11.38 4.94
N ASN A 30 -6.17 10.77 3.94
CA ASN A 30 -5.13 11.37 3.11
C ASN A 30 -3.88 11.84 3.89
N GLU A 31 -3.50 11.11 4.93
CA GLU A 31 -2.35 11.44 5.80
C GLU A 31 -1.25 10.36 5.77
N VAL A 32 -1.20 9.53 4.72
CA VAL A 32 -0.24 8.42 4.59
C VAL A 32 1.23 8.86 4.72
N ASN A 33 1.54 10.11 4.38
CA ASN A 33 2.88 10.71 4.49
C ASN A 33 3.39 10.83 5.94
N HIS A 34 2.52 10.66 6.94
CA HIS A 34 2.90 10.61 8.35
C HIS A 34 3.39 9.23 8.81
N LEU A 35 3.31 8.21 7.95
CA LEU A 35 3.84 6.88 8.23
C LEU A 35 5.24 6.70 7.65
N ASP A 36 6.11 5.99 8.38
CA ASP A 36 7.35 5.45 7.82
C ASP A 36 7.02 4.25 6.92
N LEU A 37 6.79 4.53 5.63
CA LEU A 37 6.40 3.50 4.66
C LEU A 37 7.52 2.50 4.39
N ALA A 38 8.79 2.93 4.40
CA ALA A 38 9.92 2.04 4.19
C ALA A 38 10.03 1.03 5.35
N GLY A 39 10.01 1.50 6.59
CA GLY A 39 10.01 0.64 7.77
C GLY A 39 8.77 -0.27 7.82
N LEU A 40 7.62 0.22 7.37
CA LEU A 40 6.40 -0.58 7.27
C LEU A 40 6.51 -1.70 6.23
N ILE A 41 7.03 -1.40 5.02
CA ILE A 41 7.30 -2.40 3.97
C ILE A 41 8.23 -3.48 4.51
N ASP A 42 9.38 -3.09 5.06
CA ASP A 42 10.35 -4.02 5.65
C ASP A 42 9.68 -4.91 6.70
N TRP A 43 8.90 -4.33 7.61
CA TRP A 43 8.20 -5.10 8.62
C TRP A 43 7.25 -6.14 8.03
N VAL A 44 6.40 -5.76 7.07
CA VAL A 44 5.35 -6.64 6.55
C VAL A 44 5.89 -7.74 5.65
N VAL A 45 6.94 -7.50 4.85
CA VAL A 45 7.51 -8.55 3.97
C VAL A 45 8.10 -9.70 4.79
N PHE A 46 8.73 -9.40 5.93
CA PHE A 46 9.22 -10.41 6.87
C PHE A 46 8.12 -11.11 7.68
N ARG A 47 6.85 -10.87 7.37
CA ARG A 47 5.71 -11.62 7.93
C ARG A 47 5.31 -12.79 7.07
N GLN A 48 5.86 -12.98 5.86
CA GLN A 48 5.65 -14.22 5.11
C GLN A 48 6.65 -15.28 5.60
N GLY A 49 6.14 -16.36 6.17
CA GLY A 49 6.95 -17.44 6.74
C GLY A 49 7.42 -18.46 5.71
N VAL A 50 8.21 -19.43 6.18
CA VAL A 50 8.65 -20.59 5.36
C VAL A 50 7.49 -21.51 5.00
N GLU A 51 6.40 -21.45 5.75
CA GLU A 51 5.12 -22.09 5.47
C GLU A 51 4.36 -21.42 4.32
N CYS A 52 4.91 -20.35 3.75
CA CYS A 52 4.35 -19.53 2.66
C CYS A 52 3.14 -18.66 3.04
N GLY A 53 2.48 -18.93 4.17
CA GLY A 53 1.48 -18.06 4.78
C GLY A 53 2.09 -16.92 5.59
N PHE A 54 1.23 -16.10 6.19
CA PHE A 54 1.66 -14.98 7.03
C PHE A 54 1.47 -15.22 8.52
N GLN A 55 2.41 -14.72 9.33
CA GLN A 55 2.23 -14.52 10.76
C GLN A 55 1.76 -13.10 11.07
N GLY A 56 0.93 -12.94 12.11
CA GLY A 56 0.44 -11.63 12.52
C GLY A 56 1.50 -10.73 13.15
N ARG A 57 2.54 -11.33 13.72
CA ARG A 57 3.58 -10.67 14.53
C ARG A 57 4.88 -11.44 14.45
N ALA A 58 6.00 -10.78 14.80
CA ALA A 58 7.29 -11.43 14.86
C ALA A 58 7.27 -12.63 15.83
N ASN A 59 7.93 -13.73 15.46
CA ASN A 59 8.05 -14.95 16.28
C ASN A 59 6.73 -15.58 16.73
N LYS A 60 5.64 -15.35 15.99
CA LYS A 60 4.36 -16.05 16.15
C LYS A 60 4.13 -16.99 14.97
N LEU A 61 3.21 -17.93 15.16
CA LEU A 61 2.86 -18.91 14.14
C LEU A 61 2.12 -18.24 12.98
N VAL A 62 2.25 -18.86 11.80
CA VAL A 62 1.43 -18.57 10.63
C VAL A 62 -0.06 -18.77 10.93
N ASP A 63 -0.93 -17.98 10.29
CA ASP A 63 -2.38 -18.10 10.42
C ASP A 63 -3.08 -17.59 9.12
N GLY A 64 -4.04 -18.38 8.63
CA GLY A 64 -4.77 -18.14 7.40
C GLY A 64 -5.46 -16.78 7.31
N CYS A 65 -5.90 -16.18 8.42
CA CYS A 65 -6.53 -14.86 8.37
C CYS A 65 -5.54 -13.75 7.98
N TYR A 66 -4.25 -13.90 8.27
CA TYR A 66 -3.23 -12.92 7.88
C TYR A 66 -2.93 -12.92 6.39
N SER A 67 -3.46 -13.89 5.64
CA SER A 67 -3.46 -13.84 4.17
C SER A 67 -4.07 -12.55 3.66
N PHE A 68 -5.13 -12.05 4.30
CA PHE A 68 -5.68 -10.74 3.99
C PHE A 68 -5.05 -9.62 4.83
N TRP A 69 -4.90 -9.79 6.15
CA TRP A 69 -4.43 -8.67 6.98
C TRP A 69 -3.02 -8.19 6.60
N GLN A 70 -2.11 -9.09 6.23
CA GLN A 70 -0.78 -8.71 5.73
C GLN A 70 -0.79 -8.54 4.21
N GLY A 71 -1.42 -9.44 3.46
CA GLY A 71 -1.48 -9.35 1.99
C GLY A 71 -2.17 -8.07 1.50
N GLY A 72 -3.21 -7.62 2.19
CA GLY A 72 -3.92 -6.37 1.94
C GLY A 72 -3.05 -5.14 2.21
N VAL A 73 -2.23 -5.16 3.27
CA VAL A 73 -1.24 -4.10 3.53
C VAL A 73 -0.26 -3.98 2.37
N LEU A 74 0.31 -5.11 1.93
CA LEU A 74 1.23 -5.15 0.79
C LEU A 74 0.56 -4.64 -0.50
N ALA A 75 -0.68 -5.05 -0.77
CA ALA A 75 -1.44 -4.60 -1.94
C ALA A 75 -1.79 -3.09 -1.91
N LEU A 76 -1.91 -2.49 -0.73
CA LEU A 76 -2.07 -1.05 -0.56
C LEU A 76 -0.74 -0.32 -0.75
N LEU A 77 0.35 -0.82 -0.16
CA LEU A 77 1.69 -0.24 -0.29
C LEU A 77 2.17 -0.23 -1.75
N GLN A 78 1.99 -1.33 -2.48
CA GLN A 78 2.28 -1.39 -3.92
C GLN A 78 1.58 -0.29 -4.71
N ARG A 79 0.32 0.02 -4.38
CA ARG A 79 -0.43 1.08 -5.06
C ARG A 79 0.06 2.46 -4.68
N ILE A 80 0.44 2.69 -3.42
CA ILE A 80 1.03 3.95 -2.97
C ILE A 80 2.35 4.21 -3.69
N ASP A 81 3.20 3.19 -3.82
CA ASP A 81 4.49 3.30 -4.50
C ASP A 81 4.32 3.59 -6.00
N LEU A 82 3.35 2.96 -6.66
CA LEU A 82 3.02 3.24 -8.06
C LEU A 82 2.59 4.69 -8.27
N VAL A 83 1.71 5.22 -7.41
CA VAL A 83 1.24 6.61 -7.51
C VAL A 83 2.36 7.60 -7.21
N THR A 84 3.23 7.30 -6.25
CA THR A 84 4.39 8.14 -5.91
C THR A 84 5.44 8.13 -7.02
N GLY A 85 5.74 6.95 -7.59
CA GLY A 85 6.68 6.80 -8.69
C GLY A 85 6.25 7.52 -9.97
N ASP A 86 4.96 7.47 -10.30
CA ASP A 86 4.39 8.18 -11.47
C ASP A 86 4.39 9.70 -11.28
N ARG A 87 4.24 10.16 -10.03
CA ARG A 87 4.40 11.58 -9.70
C ARG A 87 5.84 12.05 -9.86
N LEU A 88 6.85 11.23 -9.50
CA LEU A 88 8.26 11.61 -9.66
C LEU A 88 8.73 11.58 -11.13
N SER A 89 8.25 10.63 -11.94
CA SER A 89 8.65 10.52 -13.37
C SER A 89 8.17 11.70 -14.22
N HIS A 90 7.07 12.36 -13.82
CA HIS A 90 6.51 13.49 -14.54
C HIS A 90 7.26 14.83 -14.29
N PHE A 91 8.07 14.92 -13.22
CA PHE A 91 8.89 16.09 -12.92
C PHE A 91 10.26 16.09 -13.65
N ASP A 92 10.74 14.94 -14.13
CA ASP A 92 12.07 14.82 -14.77
C ASP A 92 12.08 15.14 -16.28
N SER A 93 11.08 15.86 -16.77
CA SER A 93 10.91 16.19 -18.20
C SER A 93 10.80 17.69 -18.51
N GLY A 94 11.50 18.53 -17.75
CA GLY A 94 11.57 19.97 -18.07
C GLY A 94 12.71 20.71 -17.38
N GLU A 95 13.87 20.80 -18.06
CA GLU A 95 14.63 22.03 -18.34
C GLU A 95 16.01 21.66 -18.92
N GLU A 96 16.06 21.41 -20.23
CA GLU A 96 17.20 21.87 -21.02
C GLU A 96 16.86 23.30 -21.45
N ASP A 97 17.30 24.31 -20.69
CA ASP A 97 17.46 25.65 -21.26
C ASP A 97 18.93 26.02 -21.38
N SER A 98 19.22 26.43 -22.60
CA SER A 98 20.51 26.86 -23.10
C SER A 98 20.58 28.36 -22.92
N THR A 99 21.51 28.86 -22.11
CA THR A 99 22.11 30.21 -22.23
C THR A 99 23.14 30.33 -21.09
N GLY A 100 24.39 30.72 -21.31
CA GLY A 100 24.78 32.00 -21.89
C GLY A 100 25.65 32.70 -20.85
N ASN A 101 26.95 32.44 -20.95
CA ASN A 101 28.01 32.92 -20.07
C ASN A 101 27.99 34.47 -19.91
N SER A 102 27.92 35.00 -18.68
CA SER A 102 28.60 36.26 -18.32
C SER A 102 28.68 36.45 -16.81
N THR A 103 29.91 36.64 -16.35
CA THR A 103 30.36 36.96 -15.01
C THR A 103 30.35 38.48 -14.77
N SER A 104 29.87 38.93 -13.61
CA SER A 104 30.40 40.14 -12.95
C SER A 104 30.07 40.13 -11.47
N GLU A 105 31.13 40.20 -10.66
CA GLU A 105 31.14 40.39 -9.21
C GLU A 105 30.72 41.82 -8.82
N GLY A 106 30.25 41.98 -7.58
CA GLY A 106 30.02 43.29 -6.95
C GLY A 106 29.30 43.17 -5.60
N GLU A 107 30.06 43.43 -4.54
CA GLU A 107 29.70 43.37 -3.11
C GLU A 107 28.75 44.52 -2.67
N ASP A 108 28.15 44.32 -1.48
CA ASP A 108 28.05 45.26 -0.33
C ASP A 108 26.66 45.57 0.29
N THR A 109 26.55 45.09 1.54
CA THR A 109 26.14 45.76 2.81
C THR A 109 24.69 46.12 3.17
N ASP A 110 24.34 45.63 4.37
CA ASP A 110 23.70 46.27 5.53
C ASP A 110 22.23 46.74 5.52
N GLY A 111 21.49 46.36 6.57
CA GLY A 111 20.29 47.09 7.00
C GLY A 111 19.32 46.35 7.93
N ILE A 112 19.40 46.66 9.22
CA ILE A 112 18.58 46.18 10.36
C ILE A 112 17.13 46.72 10.31
N SER A 113 16.13 45.96 10.82
CA SER A 113 15.16 46.39 11.87
C SER A 113 13.70 45.89 11.74
N SER A 114 13.19 45.40 12.89
CA SER A 114 11.85 45.55 13.51
C SER A 114 10.56 44.96 12.91
N ALA A 115 10.03 43.97 13.65
CA ALA A 115 8.71 43.90 14.28
C ALA A 115 7.49 44.60 13.65
N ALA A 116 6.43 43.83 13.41
CA ALA A 116 5.04 44.18 13.74
C ALA A 116 4.16 42.92 13.73
N GLU A 117 3.33 42.79 14.77
CA GLU A 117 2.14 41.94 14.78
C GLU A 117 1.11 42.48 13.77
N GLU A 118 0.39 41.60 13.07
CA GLU A 118 -0.93 41.95 12.55
C GLU A 118 -1.83 40.73 12.44
N THR A 119 -2.96 40.82 13.14
CA THR A 119 -4.11 39.92 13.02
C THR A 119 -4.99 40.44 11.88
N CYS A 120 -5.40 39.62 10.91
CA CYS A 120 -6.57 39.96 10.09
C CYS A 120 -7.36 38.75 9.55
N HIS A 121 -8.63 38.74 9.95
CA HIS A 121 -9.84 38.41 9.20
C HIS A 121 -9.86 37.32 8.11
N PHE A 122 -10.62 36.25 8.42
CA PHE A 122 -11.21 35.32 7.47
C PHE A 122 -12.21 36.00 6.53
N LYS A 123 -12.01 35.82 5.22
CA LYS A 123 -13.05 35.89 4.18
C LYS A 123 -13.10 34.57 3.44
N ASN A 124 -14.31 34.06 3.24
CA ASN A 124 -14.63 32.91 2.40
C ASN A 124 -14.44 33.22 0.91
N GLY A 125 -14.01 32.22 0.12
CA GLY A 125 -14.15 32.22 -1.33
C GLY A 125 -13.17 31.29 -2.07
N ASP A 126 -13.72 30.17 -2.55
CA ASP A 126 -13.41 29.44 -3.79
C ASP A 126 -12.18 28.52 -3.92
N GLN A 127 -12.54 27.23 -4.07
CA GLN A 127 -11.99 26.19 -4.95
C GLN A 127 -10.77 26.53 -5.81
N GLN A 128 -9.67 25.79 -5.58
CA GLN A 128 -8.78 25.35 -6.64
C GLN A 128 -7.90 24.17 -6.17
N ASP A 129 -7.61 23.31 -7.14
CA ASP A 129 -7.05 21.96 -7.02
C ASP A 129 -5.70 21.87 -6.30
N ALA A 130 -5.61 20.93 -5.35
CA ALA A 130 -4.41 20.66 -4.58
C ALA A 130 -3.40 19.83 -5.38
N SER A 131 -2.55 20.50 -6.16
CA SER A 131 -1.26 19.95 -6.58
C SER A 131 -0.21 20.26 -5.50
N CYS A 132 0.42 19.22 -4.96
CA CYS A 132 1.42 19.34 -3.90
C CYS A 132 2.81 19.13 -4.50
N SER A 133 3.65 20.16 -4.44
CA SER A 133 5.09 20.09 -4.67
C SER A 133 5.80 19.73 -3.37
N VAL A 134 6.63 18.69 -3.39
CA VAL A 134 7.48 18.31 -2.26
C VAL A 134 8.90 18.13 -2.77
N ASN A 135 9.83 18.93 -2.26
CA ASN A 135 11.26 18.79 -2.53
C ASN A 135 11.87 17.79 -1.55
N TYR A 136 12.46 16.72 -2.05
CA TYR A 136 13.26 15.79 -1.26
C TYR A 136 14.72 15.82 -1.72
N THR A 137 15.62 16.24 -0.84
CA THR A 137 17.07 16.12 -1.06
C THR A 137 17.46 14.66 -0.84
N SER A 138 17.62 13.89 -1.93
CA SER A 138 18.05 12.49 -1.89
C SER A 138 19.57 12.39 -2.05
N SER A 139 20.26 11.81 -1.06
CA SER A 139 21.58 11.23 -1.24
C SER A 139 21.43 9.84 -1.89
N SER A 140 21.39 9.88 -3.23
CA SER A 140 21.93 8.92 -4.21
C SER A 140 22.19 7.47 -3.78
N HIS A 141 21.55 6.52 -4.49
CA HIS A 141 22.17 5.40 -5.24
C HIS A 141 21.16 4.89 -6.28
N THR A 142 20.98 5.61 -7.39
CA THR A 142 20.14 5.18 -8.52
C THR A 142 20.93 4.25 -9.44
N ARG A 143 20.48 3.01 -9.56
CA ARG A 143 20.91 2.08 -10.61
C ARG A 143 19.80 2.08 -11.67
N SER A 144 20.07 2.72 -12.80
CA SER A 144 19.16 2.74 -13.96
C SER A 144 18.95 1.33 -14.48
N LEU A 145 17.72 0.81 -14.40
CA LEU A 145 17.27 -0.40 -15.08
C LEU A 145 15.88 -0.09 -15.68
N GLY A 146 15.75 -0.21 -17.00
CA GLY A 146 14.53 0.13 -17.75
C GLY A 146 13.32 -0.72 -17.37
N ASN A 147 12.11 -0.21 -17.67
CA ASN A 147 10.78 -0.84 -17.52
C ASN A 147 10.76 -2.13 -16.70
N VAL A 148 11.06 -2.02 -15.40
CA VAL A 148 10.94 -3.13 -14.47
C VAL A 148 9.44 -3.30 -14.20
N GLU A 149 8.85 -4.39 -14.69
CA GLU A 149 7.60 -4.90 -14.11
C GLU A 149 7.80 -4.93 -12.60
N MET A 150 7.00 -4.16 -11.84
CA MET A 150 7.16 -4.11 -10.40
C MET A 150 6.96 -5.53 -9.85
N GLU A 151 8.06 -6.12 -9.39
CA GLU A 151 8.05 -7.42 -8.73
C GLU A 151 7.09 -7.35 -7.53
N PRO A 152 6.26 -8.38 -7.31
CA PRO A 152 5.35 -8.38 -6.19
C PRO A 152 6.12 -8.26 -4.86
N LEU A 153 5.62 -7.45 -3.93
CA LEU A 153 6.25 -7.29 -2.60
C LEU A 153 6.20 -8.56 -1.75
N PHE A 154 5.50 -9.60 -2.20
CA PHE A 154 5.38 -10.88 -1.52
C PHE A 154 5.21 -12.02 -2.52
N HIS A 155 5.49 -13.25 -2.08
CA HIS A 155 5.36 -14.42 -2.93
C HIS A 155 3.90 -14.84 -3.07
N SER A 156 3.21 -14.27 -4.06
CA SER A 156 1.78 -14.50 -4.29
C SER A 156 1.42 -15.97 -4.50
N LEU A 157 2.15 -16.71 -5.35
CA LEU A 157 1.88 -18.13 -5.58
C LEU A 157 2.13 -18.99 -4.34
N ALA A 158 3.13 -18.63 -3.53
CA ALA A 158 3.40 -19.33 -2.28
C ALA A 158 2.24 -19.14 -1.28
N LEU A 159 1.68 -17.93 -1.20
CA LEU A 159 0.51 -17.69 -0.37
C LEU A 159 -0.72 -18.49 -0.85
N GLN A 160 -0.94 -18.60 -2.16
CA GLN A 160 -1.99 -19.45 -2.72
C GLN A 160 -1.80 -20.92 -2.32
N GLN A 161 -0.56 -21.42 -2.32
CA GLN A 161 -0.25 -22.78 -1.85
C GLN A 161 -0.66 -22.95 -0.39
N TYR A 162 -0.29 -22.03 0.49
CA TYR A 162 -0.68 -22.10 1.91
C TYR A 162 -2.21 -22.09 2.10
N ILE A 163 -2.91 -21.20 1.41
CA ILE A 163 -4.38 -21.08 1.53
C ILE A 163 -5.05 -22.38 1.06
N LEU A 164 -4.72 -22.85 -0.14
CA LEU A 164 -5.39 -23.99 -0.76
C LEU A 164 -5.00 -25.33 -0.13
N LEU A 165 -3.74 -25.50 0.29
CA LEU A 165 -3.26 -26.79 0.82
C LEU A 165 -3.37 -26.89 2.34
N CYS A 166 -3.25 -25.79 3.08
CA CYS A 166 -3.19 -25.82 4.55
C CYS A 166 -4.46 -25.28 5.21
N SER A 167 -5.06 -24.25 4.63
CA SER A 167 -6.18 -23.51 5.22
C SER A 167 -7.56 -23.99 4.74
N GLN A 168 -7.65 -24.67 3.59
CA GLN A 168 -8.91 -25.24 3.10
C GLN A 168 -9.28 -26.52 3.88
N VAL A 169 -10.58 -26.70 4.13
CA VAL A 169 -11.13 -27.93 4.72
C VAL A 169 -11.94 -28.69 3.67
N GLU A 170 -11.75 -30.01 3.59
CA GLU A 170 -12.34 -30.89 2.57
C GLU A 170 -13.87 -30.75 2.46
N TYR A 171 -14.57 -30.68 3.60
CA TYR A 171 -16.03 -30.53 3.64
C TYR A 171 -16.50 -29.08 3.57
N GLY A 172 -15.67 -28.17 3.04
CA GLY A 172 -15.97 -26.75 2.86
C GLY A 172 -15.52 -25.85 4.02
N GLY A 173 -15.32 -24.57 3.71
CA GLY A 173 -14.81 -23.54 4.61
C GLY A 173 -13.28 -23.53 4.72
N PHE A 174 -12.77 -22.49 5.37
CA PHE A 174 -11.35 -22.35 5.70
C PHE A 174 -11.14 -22.19 7.21
N ARG A 175 -9.89 -22.37 7.62
CA ARG A 175 -9.43 -22.35 9.01
C ARG A 175 -8.13 -21.54 9.14
N ASP A 176 -7.72 -21.32 10.38
CA ASP A 176 -6.41 -20.77 10.75
C ASP A 176 -5.24 -21.58 10.13
N LYS A 177 -5.10 -22.84 10.53
CA LYS A 177 -3.99 -23.74 10.14
C LYS A 177 -4.38 -25.21 10.31
N PRO A 178 -3.60 -26.18 9.79
CA PRO A 178 -3.85 -27.60 10.03
C PRO A 178 -4.08 -27.93 11.52
N GLY A 179 -5.11 -28.73 11.79
CA GLY A 179 -5.52 -29.10 13.15
C GLY A 179 -6.49 -28.11 13.83
N LYS A 180 -6.79 -26.96 13.24
CA LYS A 180 -7.82 -26.03 13.74
C LYS A 180 -9.18 -26.26 13.08
N PRO A 181 -10.30 -25.98 13.78
CA PRO A 181 -11.63 -26.04 13.17
C PRO A 181 -11.80 -24.94 12.12
N ARG A 182 -12.72 -25.15 11.17
CA ARG A 182 -13.16 -24.10 10.26
C ARG A 182 -14.10 -23.11 10.96
N ASP A 183 -14.13 -21.90 10.47
CA ASP A 183 -15.11 -20.89 10.87
C ASP A 183 -15.34 -19.86 9.75
N PHE A 184 -16.35 -19.00 9.91
CA PHE A 184 -16.68 -17.98 8.92
C PHE A 184 -15.64 -16.88 8.81
N TYR A 185 -14.93 -16.58 9.90
CA TYR A 185 -13.90 -15.54 9.93
C TYR A 185 -12.73 -15.92 9.03
N HIS A 186 -12.15 -17.10 9.23
CA HIS A 186 -11.06 -17.61 8.39
C HIS A 186 -11.53 -17.90 6.97
N THR A 187 -12.78 -18.38 6.78
CA THR A 187 -13.36 -18.52 5.44
C THR A 187 -13.35 -17.18 4.70
N CYS A 188 -13.78 -16.10 5.33
CA CYS A 188 -13.75 -14.76 4.73
C CYS A 188 -12.32 -14.33 4.41
N TYR A 189 -11.43 -14.27 5.40
CA TYR A 189 -10.11 -13.68 5.22
C TYR A 189 -9.12 -14.54 4.43
N CYS A 190 -9.27 -15.87 4.41
CA CYS A 190 -8.52 -16.72 3.49
C CYS A 190 -8.93 -16.47 2.03
N LEU A 191 -10.24 -16.37 1.75
CA LEU A 191 -10.73 -16.08 0.39
C LEU A 191 -10.37 -14.66 -0.05
N SER A 192 -10.48 -13.67 0.83
CA SER A 192 -10.03 -12.29 0.56
C SER A 192 -8.53 -12.25 0.26
N GLY A 193 -7.70 -12.94 1.05
CA GLY A 193 -6.26 -13.04 0.80
C GLY A 193 -5.92 -13.77 -0.50
N LEU A 194 -6.68 -14.84 -0.83
CA LEU A 194 -6.55 -15.57 -2.08
C LEU A 194 -6.84 -14.65 -3.28
N SER A 195 -7.92 -13.88 -3.22
CA SER A 195 -8.23 -12.86 -4.23
C SER A 195 -7.10 -11.83 -4.33
N VAL A 196 -6.64 -11.25 -3.21
CA VAL A 196 -5.55 -10.25 -3.23
C VAL A 196 -4.30 -10.76 -3.94
N CYS A 197 -3.84 -11.98 -3.65
CA CYS A 197 -2.62 -12.50 -4.27
C CYS A 197 -2.79 -12.94 -5.74
N GLN A 198 -4.01 -13.26 -6.19
CA GLN A 198 -4.31 -13.51 -7.60
C GLN A 198 -4.29 -12.22 -8.43
N HIS A 199 -4.51 -11.07 -7.79
CA HIS A 199 -4.68 -9.77 -8.45
C HIS A 199 -3.60 -8.74 -8.05
N SER A 200 -2.56 -9.14 -7.30
CA SER A 200 -1.59 -8.22 -6.69
C SER A 200 -0.73 -7.44 -7.68
N CYS A 201 -0.48 -8.00 -8.87
CA CYS A 201 0.36 -7.39 -9.90
C CYS A 201 -0.42 -6.74 -11.04
N SER A 202 -1.75 -6.64 -10.93
CA SER A 202 -2.54 -6.01 -12.01
C SER A 202 -2.34 -4.50 -12.00
N LYS A 203 -1.82 -3.95 -13.10
CA LYS A 203 -1.64 -2.50 -13.29
C LYS A 203 -2.99 -1.78 -13.40
N ASP A 204 -3.97 -2.43 -14.04
CA ASP A 204 -5.32 -1.92 -14.19
C ASP A 204 -6.33 -2.83 -13.49
N TYR A 205 -7.32 -2.22 -12.84
CA TYR A 205 -8.41 -2.94 -12.18
C TYR A 205 -9.29 -3.76 -13.14
N ASP A 206 -9.29 -3.41 -14.43
CA ASP A 206 -10.09 -4.07 -15.47
C ASP A 206 -9.26 -5.02 -16.33
N SER A 207 -7.95 -5.11 -16.10
CA SER A 207 -7.10 -6.07 -16.80
C SER A 207 -7.40 -7.49 -16.26
N PRO A 208 -7.67 -8.47 -17.14
CA PRO A 208 -7.85 -9.84 -16.71
C PRO A 208 -6.56 -10.36 -16.08
N SER A 209 -6.68 -11.10 -14.98
CA SER A 209 -5.57 -11.82 -14.37
C SER A 209 -4.91 -12.75 -15.41
N VAL A 210 -3.61 -12.58 -15.60
CA VAL A 210 -2.85 -13.21 -16.68
C VAL A 210 -2.54 -14.68 -16.33
N PRO A 211 -2.45 -15.60 -17.30
CA PRO A 211 -1.97 -16.96 -17.05
C PRO A 211 -0.63 -16.95 -16.27
N GLY A 212 -0.58 -17.68 -15.15
CA GLY A 212 0.58 -17.71 -14.24
C GLY A 212 0.33 -17.07 -12.87
N GLN A 213 -0.76 -16.30 -12.70
CA GLN A 213 -1.15 -15.70 -11.42
C GLN A 213 -2.11 -16.56 -10.59
N VAL A 214 -2.68 -17.62 -11.15
CA VAL A 214 -3.63 -18.51 -10.48
C VAL A 214 -2.99 -19.88 -10.29
N LEU A 215 -2.89 -20.33 -9.05
CA LEU A 215 -2.38 -21.66 -8.73
C LEU A 215 -3.46 -22.73 -8.97
N GLY A 216 -3.14 -23.71 -9.80
CA GLY A 216 -4.03 -24.84 -10.09
C GLY A 216 -5.02 -24.54 -11.24
N PRO A 217 -6.19 -25.21 -11.27
CA PRO A 217 -7.16 -24.97 -12.33
C PRO A 217 -7.71 -23.55 -12.28
N TYR A 218 -8.09 -23.00 -13.45
CA TYR A 218 -8.66 -21.65 -13.54
C TYR A 218 -9.94 -21.44 -12.72
N SER A 219 -10.63 -22.53 -12.35
CA SER A 219 -11.76 -22.50 -11.41
C SER A 219 -11.39 -22.02 -10.00
N ASN A 220 -10.10 -21.91 -9.68
CA ASN A 220 -9.62 -21.33 -8.43
C ASN A 220 -9.60 -19.80 -8.46
N LEU A 221 -9.78 -19.17 -9.61
CA LEU A 221 -9.80 -17.72 -9.73
C LEU A 221 -11.00 -17.14 -8.97
N LEU A 222 -10.74 -16.22 -8.05
CA LEU A 222 -11.75 -15.47 -7.33
C LEU A 222 -11.98 -14.09 -7.96
N GLU A 223 -13.18 -13.55 -7.74
CA GLU A 223 -13.46 -12.15 -8.05
C GLU A 223 -12.48 -11.22 -7.30
N PRO A 224 -12.03 -10.12 -7.92
CA PRO A 224 -11.13 -9.17 -7.27
C PRO A 224 -11.83 -8.44 -6.12
N VAL A 225 -11.17 -8.36 -4.97
CA VAL A 225 -11.61 -7.53 -3.83
C VAL A 225 -10.90 -6.18 -3.82
N HIS A 226 -11.58 -5.14 -3.38
CA HIS A 226 -10.96 -3.84 -3.14
C HIS A 226 -10.08 -3.93 -1.88
N PRO A 227 -8.76 -3.73 -1.97
CA PRO A 227 -7.83 -4.00 -0.87
C PRO A 227 -8.08 -3.11 0.36
N LEU A 228 -8.58 -1.88 0.16
CA LEU A 228 -8.89 -0.96 1.26
C LEU A 228 -10.16 -1.34 2.05
N TYR A 229 -11.19 -1.89 1.38
CA TYR A 229 -12.53 -2.08 1.95
C TYR A 229 -12.90 -3.55 2.14
N ASN A 230 -12.13 -4.47 1.57
CA ASN A 230 -12.37 -5.91 1.56
C ASN A 230 -13.79 -6.30 1.09
N VAL A 231 -14.26 -5.65 0.03
CA VAL A 231 -15.49 -6.00 -0.67
C VAL A 231 -15.17 -6.28 -2.12
N VAL A 232 -16.01 -7.05 -2.82
CA VAL A 232 -15.81 -7.30 -4.24
C VAL A 232 -15.81 -5.97 -4.99
N LEU A 233 -14.81 -5.80 -5.87
CA LEU A 233 -14.45 -4.52 -6.48
C LEU A 233 -15.61 -3.91 -7.29
N LYS A 234 -16.40 -4.76 -7.95
CA LYS A 234 -17.58 -4.33 -8.72
C LYS A 234 -18.60 -3.60 -7.83
N GLN A 235 -18.91 -4.17 -6.67
CA GLN A 235 -19.88 -3.62 -5.71
C GLN A 235 -19.36 -2.31 -5.13
N TYR A 236 -18.06 -2.20 -4.84
CA TYR A 236 -17.46 -0.94 -4.44
C TYR A 236 -17.65 0.17 -5.49
N ARG A 237 -17.42 -0.14 -6.77
CA ARG A 237 -17.61 0.81 -7.88
C ARG A 237 -19.06 1.25 -8.01
N GLU A 238 -20.00 0.31 -7.96
CA GLU A 238 -21.44 0.59 -8.01
C GLU A 238 -21.87 1.53 -6.87
N VAL A 239 -21.43 1.25 -5.64
CA VAL A 239 -21.73 2.09 -4.46
C VAL A 239 -21.11 3.48 -4.60
N ARG A 240 -19.84 3.57 -5.04
CA ARG A 240 -19.18 4.87 -5.23
C ARG A 240 -19.88 5.74 -6.27
N GLU A 241 -20.26 5.15 -7.40
CA GLU A 241 -20.96 5.85 -8.47
C GLU A 241 -22.34 6.34 -8.01
N PHE A 242 -23.06 5.54 -7.23
CA PHE A 242 -24.35 5.93 -6.67
C PHE A 242 -24.22 7.18 -5.78
N PHE A 243 -23.27 7.17 -4.83
CA PHE A 243 -23.10 8.27 -3.88
C PHE A 243 -22.37 9.49 -4.47
N SER A 244 -21.61 9.37 -5.55
CA SER A 244 -20.97 10.52 -6.21
C SER A 244 -21.93 11.38 -7.04
N ARG A 245 -23.14 10.88 -7.29
CA ARG A 245 -24.20 11.60 -8.01
C ARG A 245 -25.11 12.41 -7.07
N SER A 246 -24.92 12.26 -5.75
CA SER A 246 -25.67 12.97 -4.71
C SER A 246 -24.94 14.25 -4.32
#